data_AF-A0A060W8P6-F1
#
_entry.id   AF-A0A060W8P6-F1
#
_cell.length_a   1.000
_cell.length_b   1.000
_cell.length_c   1.000
_cell.angle_alpha   90.00
_cell.angle_beta   90.00
_cell.angle_gamma   90.00
#
_symmetry.space_group_name_H-M   'P 1'
#
loop_
_entity.id
_entity.type
_entity.pdbx_description
1 polymer ?
#
loop_
_entity_poly.entity_id
_entity_poly.type
_entity_poly.pdbx_seq_one_letter_code
_entity_poly.pdbx_strand_id
1 'polypeptide(L)'
;MSPSNLRNGFSMKIFYLDTAANNKAAPTFGYFMEGVGRNGWLSRVRADQGVENVDIARCSLSEEQAMEISFIAGKSVHNQRVECLWRDVWSAVTCRYYNLLHSLEEEGYLDLSNSIHLFCVGYVFLPRLWEDLQHFTKSWNNHPLSTEANLTSHQLWHIGMLQTTWLSQTMQRYCMCLCDM
;
A
#
# COMPACT_ATOMS: atom_id res chain seq x y z
N MET A 1 6.68 -30.67 -8.99
CA MET A 1 6.35 -29.30 -9.41
C MET A 1 7.67 -28.59 -9.71
N SER A 2 7.89 -28.20 -10.96
CA SER A 2 9.16 -27.62 -11.40
C SER A 2 9.33 -26.20 -10.86
N PRO A 3 10.53 -25.79 -10.38
CA PRO A 3 10.79 -24.47 -9.81
C PRO A 3 10.62 -23.28 -10.78
N SER A 4 10.28 -23.53 -12.04
CA SER A 4 10.23 -22.55 -13.12
C SER A 4 9.05 -21.59 -13.08
N ASN A 5 8.00 -21.90 -12.30
CA ASN A 5 6.82 -21.03 -12.20
C ASN A 5 6.95 -19.92 -11.13
N LEU A 6 8.01 -19.95 -10.30
CA LEU A 6 8.26 -18.96 -9.24
C LEU A 6 8.95 -17.67 -9.73
N ARG A 7 9.09 -17.49 -11.05
CA ARG A 7 9.60 -16.24 -11.64
C ARG A 7 8.48 -15.21 -11.66
N ASN A 8 8.53 -14.23 -10.75
CA ASN A 8 7.98 -12.84 -10.83
C ASN A 8 7.09 -12.41 -9.63
N GLY A 9 7.72 -11.92 -8.54
CA GLY A 9 7.07 -11.05 -7.54
C GLY A 9 5.83 -11.62 -6.85
N PHE A 10 5.97 -12.81 -6.26
CA PHE A 10 4.88 -13.72 -5.94
C PHE A 10 4.03 -13.41 -4.70
N SER A 11 4.49 -12.64 -3.72
CA SER A 11 3.74 -12.59 -2.45
C SER A 11 2.48 -11.72 -2.50
N MET A 12 2.34 -10.74 -3.41
CA MET A 12 1.23 -9.74 -3.39
C MET A 12 0.94 -9.17 -1.99
N LYS A 13 1.94 -9.18 -1.10
CA LYS A 13 1.80 -8.79 0.29
C LYS A 13 1.78 -7.28 0.37
N ILE A 14 0.76 -6.74 1.04
CA ILE A 14 0.66 -5.33 1.35
C ILE A 14 1.58 -5.05 2.54
N PHE A 15 2.58 -4.18 2.34
CA PHE A 15 3.54 -3.78 3.38
C PHE A 15 2.99 -2.65 4.25
N TYR A 16 2.33 -1.69 3.61
CA TYR A 16 1.63 -0.59 4.27
C TYR A 16 0.46 -0.12 3.39
N LEU A 17 -0.62 0.27 4.04
CA LEU A 17 -1.80 0.93 3.46
C LEU A 17 -2.34 1.84 4.56
N ASP A 18 -2.25 3.15 4.37
CA ASP A 18 -2.52 4.12 5.44
C ASP A 18 -3.38 5.29 4.95
N THR A 19 -3.91 6.06 5.89
CA THR A 19 -4.64 7.30 5.64
C THR A 19 -3.76 8.52 5.85
N ALA A 20 -3.92 9.54 5.00
CA ALA A 20 -3.33 10.86 5.20
C ALA A 20 -4.40 11.88 5.56
N ALA A 21 -4.06 12.83 6.45
CA ALA A 21 -4.92 13.94 6.78
C ALA A 21 -4.90 15.07 5.73
N ASN A 22 -3.94 15.06 4.81
CA ASN A 22 -3.83 16.04 3.73
C ASN A 22 -3.11 15.44 2.49
N ASN A 23 -3.31 16.03 1.31
CA ASN A 23 -2.61 15.64 0.08
C ASN A 23 -1.13 16.06 0.06
N LYS A 24 -0.56 16.47 1.20
CA LYS A 24 0.88 16.77 1.30
C LYS A 24 1.59 15.46 1.67
N ALA A 25 2.50 15.05 0.80
CA ALA A 25 3.23 13.78 0.77
C ALA A 25 4.17 13.49 1.97
N ALA A 26 3.76 13.74 3.21
CA ALA A 26 4.67 13.93 4.34
C ALA A 26 4.53 12.90 5.49
N PRO A 27 4.45 11.57 5.24
CA PRO A 27 5.67 10.78 5.47
C PRO A 27 5.66 9.43 4.72
N THR A 28 5.67 9.41 3.39
CA THR A 28 5.77 8.13 2.62
C THR A 28 6.94 7.27 3.08
N PHE A 29 8.06 7.91 3.47
CA PHE A 29 9.22 7.23 4.05
C PHE A 29 8.96 6.64 5.44
N GLY A 30 8.16 7.31 6.29
CA GLY A 30 7.81 6.80 7.62
C GLY A 30 6.99 5.51 7.54
N TYR A 31 5.95 5.49 6.70
CA TYR A 31 5.15 4.29 6.46
C TYR A 31 5.98 3.16 5.85
N PHE A 32 6.93 3.50 4.98
CA PHE A 32 7.87 2.53 4.44
C PHE A 32 8.72 1.89 5.54
N MET A 33 9.34 2.69 6.41
CA MET A 33 10.19 2.20 7.50
C MET A 33 9.38 1.38 8.52
N GLU A 34 8.13 1.75 8.78
CA GLU A 34 7.24 0.95 9.62
C GLU A 34 6.92 -0.41 8.98
N GLY A 35 6.61 -0.42 7.68
CA GLY A 35 6.38 -1.64 6.91
C GLY A 35 7.60 -2.57 6.92
N VAL A 36 8.81 -2.01 6.76
CA VAL A 36 10.08 -2.73 6.87
C VAL A 36 10.29 -3.25 8.29
N GLY A 37 10.03 -2.46 9.33
CA GLY A 37 10.16 -2.87 10.72
C GLY A 37 9.26 -4.07 11.07
N ARG A 38 8.06 -4.15 10.47
CA ARG A 38 7.12 -5.26 10.68
C ARG A 38 7.46 -6.53 9.88
N ASN A 39 8.04 -6.40 8.69
CA ASN A 39 8.14 -7.50 7.73
C ASN A 39 9.58 -7.91 7.38
N GLY A 40 10.57 -7.13 7.80
CA GLY A 40 11.96 -7.24 7.36
C GLY A 40 12.24 -6.47 6.08
N TRP A 41 13.52 -6.38 5.74
CA TRP A 41 13.99 -5.68 4.54
C TRP A 41 13.65 -6.43 3.25
N LEU A 42 13.29 -5.65 2.24
CA LEU A 42 13.07 -6.12 0.87
C LEU A 42 14.42 -6.26 0.15
N SER A 43 14.58 -7.23 -0.75
CA SER A 43 15.76 -7.33 -1.63
C SER A 43 15.69 -6.40 -2.85
N ARG A 44 14.50 -5.91 -3.19
CA ARG A 44 14.23 -5.04 -4.32
C ARG A 44 12.98 -4.21 -4.04
N VAL A 45 12.98 -2.96 -4.47
CA VAL A 45 11.85 -2.04 -4.38
C VAL A 45 11.53 -1.53 -5.77
N ARG A 46 10.26 -1.56 -6.17
CA ARG A 46 9.79 -0.95 -7.42
C ARG A 46 8.83 0.19 -7.08
N ALA A 47 8.96 1.26 -7.85
CA ALA A 47 8.36 2.55 -7.58
C ALA A 47 8.12 3.29 -8.90
N ASP A 48 7.08 4.12 -8.94
CA ASP A 48 6.95 5.17 -9.94
C ASP A 48 7.90 6.34 -9.64
N GLN A 49 8.10 7.20 -10.65
CA GLN A 49 8.98 8.37 -10.60
C GLN A 49 8.31 9.57 -9.88
N GLY A 50 7.73 9.31 -8.71
CA GLY A 50 7.16 10.34 -7.83
C GLY A 50 8.21 10.96 -6.91
N VAL A 51 8.04 12.25 -6.58
CA VAL A 51 8.93 12.99 -5.66
C VAL A 51 8.84 12.47 -4.23
N GLU A 52 7.70 11.90 -3.84
CA GLU A 52 7.45 11.28 -2.54
C GLU A 52 8.27 10.00 -2.29
N ASN A 53 8.99 9.55 -3.31
CA ASN A 53 9.74 8.28 -3.33
C ASN A 53 11.23 8.47 -3.33
N VAL A 54 11.67 9.73 -3.44
CA VAL A 54 13.07 10.12 -3.47
C VAL A 54 13.78 9.65 -2.21
N ASP A 55 13.13 9.74 -1.05
CA ASP A 55 13.75 9.33 0.22
C ASP A 55 13.88 7.81 0.34
N ILE A 56 12.94 7.03 -0.21
CA ILE A 56 13.07 5.57 -0.31
C ILE A 56 14.20 5.19 -1.26
N ALA A 57 14.30 5.88 -2.41
CA ALA A 57 15.38 5.68 -3.37
C ALA A 57 16.75 6.04 -2.76
N ARG A 58 16.85 7.14 -2.00
CA ARG A 58 18.06 7.53 -1.28
C ARG A 58 18.44 6.52 -0.20
N CYS A 59 17.46 6.03 0.56
CA CYS A 59 17.68 4.99 1.56
C CYS A 59 18.28 3.72 0.95
N SER A 60 17.83 3.33 -0.24
CA SER A 60 18.39 2.16 -0.96
C SER A 60 19.80 2.36 -1.53
N LEU A 61 20.32 3.59 -1.54
CA LEU A 61 21.63 3.96 -2.07
C LEU A 61 22.64 4.35 -0.98
N SER A 62 22.21 4.44 0.28
CA SER A 62 23.08 4.83 1.41
C SER A 62 23.96 3.67 1.87
N GLU A 63 25.27 3.92 2.01
CA GLU A 63 26.27 2.92 2.43
C GLU A 63 26.07 2.41 3.86
N GLU A 64 25.38 3.17 4.72
CA GLU A 64 25.12 2.81 6.13
C GLU A 64 23.98 1.77 6.29
N GLN A 65 23.14 1.61 5.26
CA GLN A 65 22.00 0.67 5.20
C GLN A 65 22.00 -0.13 3.89
N ALA A 66 23.17 -0.34 3.30
CA ALA A 66 23.38 -1.13 2.09
C ALA A 66 23.15 -2.63 2.34
N MET A 67 21.95 -3.00 2.77
CA MET A 67 21.39 -4.27 2.30
C MET A 67 21.15 -4.09 0.79
N GLU A 68 21.29 -5.15 0.00
CA GLU A 68 21.32 -5.18 -1.46
C GLU A 68 20.00 -4.74 -2.15
N ILE A 69 19.39 -3.64 -1.72
CA ILE A 69 18.07 -3.18 -2.14
C ILE A 69 18.22 -2.49 -3.49
N SER A 70 17.96 -3.23 -4.56
CA SER A 70 17.85 -2.64 -5.90
C SER A 70 16.55 -1.83 -6.03
N PHE A 71 16.65 -0.51 -6.27
CA PHE A 71 15.49 0.33 -6.57
C PHE A 71 15.25 0.41 -8.08
N ILE A 72 14.04 0.05 -8.51
CA ILE A 72 13.63 0.09 -9.92
C ILE A 72 12.55 1.16 -10.10
N ALA A 73 12.95 2.29 -10.68
CA ALA A 73 12.03 3.26 -11.23
C ALA A 73 11.45 2.75 -12.56
N GLY A 74 10.15 2.50 -12.63
CA GLY A 74 9.49 1.95 -13.82
C GLY A 74 8.45 2.90 -14.42
N LYS A 75 8.16 2.74 -15.72
CA LYS A 75 7.01 3.41 -16.37
C LYS A 75 5.70 2.91 -15.76
N SER A 76 4.73 3.81 -15.57
CA SER A 76 3.41 3.55 -14.97
C SER A 76 2.67 2.33 -15.55
N VAL A 77 2.85 2.01 -16.84
CA VAL A 77 2.28 0.81 -17.50
C VAL A 77 2.66 -0.54 -16.86
N HIS A 78 3.68 -0.60 -15.99
CA HIS A 78 4.02 -1.82 -15.24
C HIS A 78 3.38 -1.88 -13.84
N ASN A 79 2.52 -0.90 -13.50
CA ASN A 79 1.83 -0.79 -12.22
C ASN A 79 0.50 -1.55 -12.17
N GLN A 80 0.22 -2.42 -13.14
CA GLN A 80 -1.04 -3.13 -13.30
C GLN A 80 -1.54 -3.83 -12.02
N ARG A 81 -0.64 -4.48 -11.26
CA ARG A 81 -1.00 -5.19 -10.02
C ARG A 81 -1.45 -4.24 -8.92
N VAL A 82 -0.83 -3.08 -8.89
CA VAL A 82 -1.06 -2.02 -7.92
C VAL A 82 -2.37 -1.31 -8.27
N GLU A 83 -2.68 -1.11 -9.55
CA GLU A 83 -4.01 -0.69 -10.02
C GLU A 83 -5.11 -1.73 -9.73
N CYS A 84 -4.82 -3.03 -9.85
CA CYS A 84 -5.77 -4.08 -9.47
C CYS A 84 -6.09 -4.03 -7.97
N LEU A 85 -5.05 -4.00 -7.13
CA LEU A 85 -5.20 -3.87 -5.68
C LEU A 85 -6.05 -2.65 -5.30
N TRP A 86 -5.84 -1.52 -5.98
CA TRP A 86 -6.64 -0.33 -5.76
C TRP A 86 -8.12 -0.53 -6.04
N ARG A 87 -8.48 -1.26 -7.11
CA ARG A 87 -9.89 -1.56 -7.38
C ARG A 87 -10.49 -2.41 -6.26
N ASP A 88 -9.72 -3.32 -5.69
CA ASP A 88 -10.15 -4.15 -4.56
C ASP A 88 -10.33 -3.32 -3.29
N VAL A 89 -9.38 -2.42 -2.98
CA VAL A 89 -9.50 -1.46 -1.86
C VAL A 89 -10.71 -0.53 -2.05
N TRP A 90 -10.93 -0.06 -3.28
CA TRP A 90 -12.07 0.78 -3.62
C TRP A 90 -13.38 0.07 -3.33
N SER A 91 -13.54 -1.11 -3.92
CA SER A 91 -14.74 -1.93 -3.78
C SER A 91 -15.01 -2.33 -2.33
N ALA A 92 -13.96 -2.71 -1.58
CA ALA A 92 -14.12 -3.26 -0.24
C ALA A 92 -14.21 -2.18 0.87
N VAL A 93 -13.53 -1.04 0.70
CA VAL A 93 -13.35 -0.06 1.78
C VAL A 93 -13.81 1.33 1.37
N THR A 94 -13.24 1.96 0.34
CA THR A 94 -13.42 3.40 0.18
C THR A 94 -14.73 3.80 -0.48
N CYS A 95 -15.32 2.95 -1.33
CA CYS A 95 -16.56 3.29 -2.02
C CYS A 95 -17.70 3.64 -1.04
N ARG A 96 -17.76 2.99 0.14
CA ARG A 96 -18.77 3.31 1.16
C ARG A 96 -18.57 4.68 1.79
N TYR A 97 -17.32 5.08 2.02
CA TYR A 97 -17.00 6.39 2.58
C TYR A 97 -17.26 7.48 1.55
N TYR A 98 -16.86 7.26 0.31
CA TYR A 98 -17.17 8.12 -0.83
C TYR A 98 -18.67 8.37 -0.94
N ASN A 99 -19.46 7.30 -1.08
CA ASN A 99 -20.91 7.41 -1.27
C ASN A 99 -21.59 8.14 -0.10
N LEU A 100 -21.16 7.88 1.14
CA LEU A 100 -21.71 8.54 2.33
C LEU A 100 -21.37 10.03 2.39
N LEU A 101 -20.12 10.41 2.14
CA LEU A 101 -19.71 11.81 2.16
C LEU A 101 -20.36 12.58 1.01
N HIS A 102 -20.46 11.96 -0.16
CA HIS A 102 -21.10 12.54 -1.32
C HIS A 102 -22.60 12.75 -1.08
N SER A 103 -23.31 11.80 -0.48
CA SER A 103 -24.73 11.99 -0.14
C SER A 103 -24.94 13.09 0.89
N LEU A 104 -24.04 13.21 1.87
CA LEU A 104 -24.10 14.31 2.85
C LEU A 104 -23.89 15.68 2.20
N GLU A 105 -23.06 15.78 1.17
CA GLU A 105 -22.86 17.00 0.40
C GLU A 105 -24.09 17.34 -0.44
N GLU A 106 -24.64 16.37 -1.18
CA GLU A 106 -25.83 16.56 -2.02
C GLU A 106 -27.07 16.98 -1.20
N GLU A 107 -27.22 16.45 0.02
CA GLU A 107 -28.29 16.79 0.94
C GLU A 107 -28.04 18.11 1.70
N GLY A 108 -26.87 18.72 1.55
CA GLY A 108 -26.49 19.99 2.19
C GLY A 108 -26.09 19.87 3.66
N TYR A 109 -25.86 18.66 4.18
CA TYR A 109 -25.33 18.42 5.52
C TYR A 109 -23.81 18.62 5.60
N LEU A 110 -23.11 18.47 4.48
CA LEU A 110 -21.68 18.68 4.36
C LEU A 110 -21.41 19.86 3.42
N ASP A 111 -20.55 20.79 3.86
CA ASP A 111 -20.10 21.94 3.07
C ASP A 111 -18.57 21.89 3.01
N LEU A 112 -18.03 21.58 1.83
CA LEU A 112 -16.60 21.45 1.60
C LEU A 112 -15.85 22.79 1.66
N SER A 113 -16.57 23.92 1.59
CA SER A 113 -15.99 25.25 1.80
C SER A 113 -15.87 25.61 3.29
N ASN A 114 -16.54 24.86 4.17
CA ASN A 114 -16.57 25.10 5.60
C ASN A 114 -15.49 24.28 6.33
N SER A 115 -14.49 24.98 6.84
CA SER A 115 -13.38 24.38 7.60
C SER A 115 -13.80 23.56 8.84
N ILE A 116 -14.92 23.90 9.49
CA ILE A 116 -15.44 23.14 10.64
C ILE A 116 -16.00 21.80 10.15
N HIS A 117 -16.72 21.80 9.03
CA HIS A 117 -17.27 20.59 8.44
C HIS A 117 -16.15 19.64 7.99
N LEU A 118 -15.11 20.18 7.34
CA LEU A 118 -13.91 19.41 6.97
C LEU A 118 -13.20 18.83 8.20
N PHE A 119 -13.07 19.60 9.28
CA PHE A 119 -12.50 19.11 10.54
C PHE A 119 -13.33 17.96 11.13
N CYS A 120 -14.65 18.12 11.21
CA CYS A 120 -15.55 17.09 11.71
C CYS A 120 -15.48 15.81 10.88
N VAL A 121 -15.43 15.93 9.55
CA VAL A 121 -15.26 14.80 8.64
C VAL A 121 -13.94 14.09 8.91
N GLY A 122 -12.83 14.83 8.99
CA GLY A 122 -11.52 14.28 9.32
C GLY A 122 -11.52 13.55 10.67
N TYR A 123 -12.09 14.18 11.70
CA TYR A 123 -12.13 13.63 13.05
C TYR A 123 -12.98 12.35 13.16
N VAL A 124 -14.12 12.31 12.47
CA VAL A 124 -15.06 11.18 12.54
C VAL A 124 -14.65 10.03 11.63
N PHE A 125 -14.24 10.33 10.40
CA PHE A 125 -14.06 9.32 9.36
C PHE A 125 -12.62 8.86 9.17
N LEU A 126 -11.58 9.67 9.45
CA LEU A 126 -10.19 9.20 9.30
C LEU A 126 -9.88 7.99 10.18
N PRO A 127 -10.20 7.97 11.49
CA PRO A 127 -9.84 6.83 12.33
C PRO A 127 -10.55 5.54 11.89
N ARG A 128 -11.79 5.65 11.42
CA ARG A 128 -12.59 4.52 10.94
C ARG A 128 -12.07 3.98 9.61
N LEU A 129 -11.79 4.89 8.68
CA LEU A 129 -11.19 4.53 7.39
C LEU A 129 -9.84 3.84 7.62
N TRP A 130 -9.01 4.38 8.52
CA TRP A 130 -7.73 3.77 8.87
C TRP A 130 -7.90 2.34 9.40
N GLU A 131 -8.80 2.14 10.37
CA GLU A 131 -9.07 0.82 10.95
C GLU A 131 -9.54 -0.17 9.88
N ASP A 132 -10.42 0.25 9.00
CA ASP A 132 -10.91 -0.57 7.90
C ASP A 132 -9.83 -0.95 6.89
N LEU A 133 -8.90 -0.04 6.59
CA LEU A 133 -7.74 -0.34 5.75
C LEU A 133 -6.78 -1.33 6.43
N GLN A 134 -6.61 -1.24 7.75
CA GLN A 134 -5.84 -2.24 8.50
C GLN A 134 -6.53 -3.60 8.47
N HIS A 135 -7.86 -3.65 8.61
CA HIS A 135 -8.64 -4.88 8.48
C HIS A 135 -8.55 -5.48 7.08
N PHE A 136 -8.64 -4.64 6.04
CA PHE A 136 -8.45 -5.06 4.66
C PHE A 136 -7.05 -5.64 4.47
N THR A 137 -6.00 -4.93 4.91
CA THR A 137 -4.60 -5.37 4.80
C THR A 137 -4.37 -6.71 5.48
N LYS A 138 -4.92 -6.90 6.68
CA LYS A 138 -4.83 -8.17 7.42
C LYS A 138 -5.56 -9.30 6.68
N SER A 139 -6.75 -9.02 6.18
CA SER A 139 -7.56 -10.01 5.44
C SER A 139 -6.87 -10.40 4.14
N TRP A 140 -6.39 -9.41 3.39
CA TRP A 140 -5.61 -9.59 2.17
C TRP A 140 -4.32 -10.38 2.42
N ASN A 141 -3.53 -10.04 3.42
CA ASN A 141 -2.27 -10.75 3.63
C ASN A 141 -2.44 -12.21 4.07
N ASN A 142 -3.62 -12.57 4.62
CA ASN A 142 -3.90 -13.90 5.16
C ASN A 142 -4.96 -14.67 4.36
N HIS A 143 -5.50 -14.14 3.26
CA HIS A 143 -6.39 -14.90 2.40
C HIS A 143 -5.59 -15.88 1.52
N PRO A 144 -6.08 -17.11 1.32
CA PRO A 144 -5.43 -18.07 0.44
C PRO A 144 -5.58 -17.66 -1.02
N LEU A 145 -4.48 -17.69 -1.77
CA LEU A 145 -4.48 -17.44 -3.21
C LEU A 145 -4.65 -18.76 -3.95
N SER A 146 -5.76 -18.90 -4.68
CA SER A 146 -6.08 -20.13 -5.42
C SER A 146 -5.06 -20.46 -6.51
N THR A 147 -4.41 -19.44 -7.08
CA THR A 147 -3.33 -19.57 -8.06
C THR A 147 -2.00 -20.01 -7.46
N GLU A 148 -1.85 -19.92 -6.13
CA GLU A 148 -0.62 -20.16 -5.40
C GLU A 148 -0.70 -21.34 -4.44
N ALA A 149 -1.33 -22.43 -4.89
CA ALA A 149 -1.55 -23.63 -4.10
C ALA A 149 -2.29 -23.36 -2.77
N ASN A 150 -3.18 -22.35 -2.75
CA ASN A 150 -3.91 -21.87 -1.57
C ASN A 150 -3.00 -21.35 -0.44
N LEU A 151 -1.76 -20.97 -0.75
CA LEU A 151 -0.90 -20.27 0.19
C LEU A 151 -1.33 -18.81 0.30
N THR A 152 -1.17 -18.25 1.48
CA THR A 152 -1.42 -16.82 1.72
C THR A 152 -0.23 -15.98 1.28
N SER A 153 -0.47 -14.70 0.98
CA SER A 153 0.59 -13.71 0.74
C SER A 153 1.66 -13.71 1.84
N HIS A 154 1.23 -13.89 3.10
CA HIS A 154 2.12 -13.98 4.25
C HIS A 154 2.95 -15.28 4.24
N GLN A 155 2.35 -16.42 3.91
CA GLN A 155 3.08 -17.69 3.82
C GLN A 155 4.10 -17.68 2.68
N LEU A 156 3.69 -17.17 1.50
CA LEU A 156 4.58 -16.99 0.35
C LEU A 156 5.76 -16.07 0.67
N TRP A 157 5.52 -15.02 1.46
CA TRP A 157 6.58 -14.13 1.96
C TRP A 157 7.61 -14.89 2.79
N HIS A 158 7.18 -15.64 3.80
CA HIS A 158 8.08 -16.42 4.66
C HIS A 158 8.84 -17.50 3.89
N ILE A 159 8.17 -18.21 2.98
CA ILE A 159 8.81 -19.21 2.11
C ILE A 159 9.89 -18.54 1.25
N GLY A 160 9.60 -17.38 0.67
CA GLY A 160 10.56 -16.62 -0.13
C GLY A 160 11.78 -16.14 0.65
N MET A 161 11.60 -15.74 1.93
CA MET A 161 12.71 -15.36 2.81
C MET A 161 13.63 -16.54 3.15
N LEU A 162 13.09 -17.76 3.25
CA LEU A 162 13.86 -18.97 3.58
C LEU A 162 14.63 -19.56 2.39
N GLN A 163 14.24 -19.23 1.15
CA GLN A 163 14.77 -19.84 -0.08
C GLN A 163 15.88 -19.02 -0.79
N THR A 164 16.39 -17.97 -0.15
CA THR A 164 17.16 -16.85 -0.76
C THR A 164 18.06 -17.20 -1.95
N THR A 165 17.56 -16.94 -3.17
CA THR A 165 18.31 -16.31 -4.27
C THR A 165 17.32 -15.74 -5.28
N TRP A 166 17.23 -14.40 -5.35
CA TRP A 166 16.51 -13.62 -6.37
C TRP A 166 14.98 -13.71 -6.38
N LEU A 167 14.32 -13.09 -5.40
CA LEU A 167 12.91 -12.69 -5.57
C LEU A 167 12.82 -11.18 -5.70
N SER A 168 12.35 -10.73 -6.88
CA SER A 168 11.96 -9.35 -7.13
C SER A 168 10.73 -9.03 -6.29
N GLN A 169 10.92 -8.44 -5.12
CA GLN A 169 9.79 -8.00 -4.32
C GLN A 169 9.34 -6.63 -4.84
N THR A 170 8.03 -6.47 -4.97
CA THR A 170 7.42 -5.21 -5.41
C THR A 170 6.85 -4.56 -4.16
N MET A 171 7.41 -3.43 -3.77
CA MET A 171 6.79 -2.57 -2.76
C MET A 171 5.48 -2.04 -3.35
N GLN A 172 4.37 -2.32 -2.66
CA GLN A 172 3.05 -1.80 -3.03
C GLN A 172 2.76 -0.63 -2.11
N ARG A 173 2.78 0.57 -2.67
CA ARG A 173 2.48 1.83 -1.99
C ARG A 173 0.98 2.00 -1.89
N TYR A 174 0.44 2.54 -0.80
CA TYR A 174 -0.61 3.58 -0.84
C TYR A 174 -0.76 4.34 0.48
N CYS A 175 -0.89 5.67 0.35
CA CYS A 175 -1.38 6.56 1.38
C CYS A 175 -2.64 7.23 0.81
N MET A 176 -3.75 7.14 1.52
CA MET A 176 -5.06 7.56 1.03
C MET A 176 -5.56 8.75 1.84
N CYS A 177 -5.77 9.89 1.21
CA CYS A 177 -6.39 11.03 1.87
C CYS A 177 -7.91 10.95 1.75
N LEU A 178 -8.64 11.53 2.71
CA LEU A 178 -10.08 11.78 2.55
C LEU A 178 -10.38 12.67 1.33
N CYS A 179 -9.43 13.50 0.91
CA CYS A 179 -9.56 14.34 -0.29
C CYS A 179 -9.38 13.57 -1.60
N ASP A 180 -8.92 12.31 -1.55
CA ASP A 180 -8.76 11.44 -2.72
C ASP A 180 -9.96 10.50 -2.92
N MET A 181 -10.92 10.52 -2.00
CA MET A 181 -12.23 9.87 -2.13
C MET A 181 -13.21 10.93 -2.63
#